data_AF-A0A2G9QJK8-F1
#
_entry.id   AF-A0A2G9QJK8-F1
#
_cell.length_a   1.000
_cell.length_b   1.000
_cell.length_c   1.000
_cell.angle_alpha   90.00
_cell.angle_beta   90.00
_cell.angle_gamma   90.00
#
_symmetry.space_group_name_H-M   'P 1'
#
loop_
_entity.id
_entity.type
_entity.pdbx_description
1 polymer ?
#
loop_
_entity_poly.entity_id
_entity_poly.type
_entity_poly.pdbx_seq_one_letter_code
_entity_poly.pdbx_strand_id
1 'polypeptide(L)'
;ISNCRFYAHCEGFEPTVLLIKTTTSKVFGAYLSTDWNERRKCCGQVATFFGTGECFVFTVQPEMERYEWVVVRKPEMVKVAPPSPRSRPRSYSHGSRIALPPLRPHSSSMSSAPSSPSESSNFLTVPMEGNPSRLSPFLSVRHFQLPSKTASMFMSGNSQGFIIGGGGGQALNIDADLNVGRTEHCETFDNPPLCEENFHIQHLEVWGYQNS
;
A
#
# COMPACT_ATOMS: atom_id res chain seq x y z
N ILE A 1 -12.88 -3.63 26.26
CA ILE A 1 -13.72 -2.39 26.38
C ILE A 1 -14.64 -2.39 25.17
N SER A 2 -15.94 -2.10 25.26
CA SER A 2 -16.79 -2.20 24.05
C SER A 2 -16.39 -1.21 22.94
N ASN A 3 -16.45 -1.66 21.69
CA ASN A 3 -16.04 -0.91 20.50
C ASN A 3 -16.79 0.43 20.35
N CYS A 4 -18.06 0.50 20.76
CA CYS A 4 -18.81 1.75 20.85
C CYS A 4 -18.12 2.81 21.73
N ARG A 5 -17.46 2.40 22.82
CA ARG A 5 -16.68 3.29 23.69
C ARG A 5 -15.31 3.63 23.08
N PHE A 6 -14.67 2.72 22.36
CA PHE A 6 -13.44 3.03 21.60
C PHE A 6 -13.69 4.15 20.59
N TYR A 7 -14.69 4.02 19.72
CA TYR A 7 -15.00 5.08 18.76
C TYR A 7 -15.35 6.41 19.46
N ALA A 8 -16.12 6.38 20.55
CA ALA A 8 -16.47 7.59 21.30
C ALA A 8 -15.27 8.32 21.96
N HIS A 9 -14.11 7.66 22.09
CA HIS A 9 -12.86 8.29 22.56
C HIS A 9 -11.84 8.57 21.43
N CYS A 10 -12.01 7.97 20.24
CA CYS A 10 -11.07 8.11 19.12
C CYS A 10 -11.60 8.97 17.96
N GLU A 11 -12.89 9.32 17.95
CA GLU A 11 -13.47 10.25 16.97
C GLU A 11 -12.99 11.69 17.19
N GLY A 12 -12.71 12.41 16.10
CA GLY A 12 -12.18 13.78 16.14
C GLY A 12 -10.66 13.87 16.41
N PHE A 13 -9.97 12.74 16.45
CA PHE A 13 -8.51 12.67 16.53
C PHE A 13 -7.93 12.15 15.20
N GLU A 14 -6.98 12.89 14.63
CA GLU A 14 -6.32 12.57 13.37
C GLU A 14 -4.90 13.16 13.34
N PRO A 15 -3.85 12.37 13.10
CA PRO A 15 -3.82 10.91 13.00
C PRO A 15 -3.97 10.23 14.37
N THR A 16 -4.11 8.89 14.37
CA THR A 16 -4.02 8.06 15.58
C THR A 16 -2.94 6.99 15.46
N VAL A 17 -2.31 6.65 16.59
CA VAL A 17 -1.44 5.48 16.77
C VAL A 17 -2.17 4.48 17.66
N LEU A 18 -2.29 3.25 17.19
CA LEU A 18 -2.81 2.10 17.93
C LEU A 18 -1.64 1.20 18.34
N LEU A 19 -1.56 0.83 19.62
CA LEU A 19 -0.64 -0.21 20.12
C LEU A 19 -1.43 -1.31 20.84
N ILE A 20 -1.07 -2.55 20.56
CA ILE A 20 -1.64 -3.75 21.17
C ILE A 20 -0.52 -4.53 21.83
N LYS A 21 -0.76 -4.96 23.06
CA LYS A 21 0.04 -5.97 23.76
C LYS A 21 -0.82 -7.21 23.99
N THR A 22 -0.36 -8.37 23.54
CA THR A 22 -1.09 -9.64 23.71
C THR A 22 -0.83 -10.27 25.08
N THR A 23 -1.66 -11.25 25.45
CA THR A 23 -1.37 -12.14 26.59
C THR A 23 -0.13 -13.00 26.36
N THR A 24 0.22 -13.30 25.10
CA THR A 24 1.48 -13.92 24.67
C THR A 24 2.69 -12.97 24.72
N SER A 25 2.51 -11.75 25.26
CA SER A 25 3.55 -10.70 25.37
C SER A 25 4.19 -10.28 24.04
N LYS A 26 3.44 -10.42 22.93
CA LYS A 26 3.77 -9.76 21.66
C LYS A 26 3.32 -8.32 21.73
N VAL A 27 4.03 -7.44 21.02
CA VAL A 27 3.69 -6.02 20.93
C VAL A 27 3.77 -5.59 19.47
N PHE A 28 2.67 -5.05 18.95
CA PHE A 28 2.50 -4.59 17.57
C PHE A 28 1.42 -3.51 17.51
N GLY A 29 1.26 -2.86 16.36
CA GLY A 29 0.35 -1.73 16.25
C GLY A 29 0.17 -1.22 14.82
N ALA A 30 -0.49 -0.07 14.73
CA ALA A 30 -0.73 0.63 13.47
C ALA A 30 -0.66 2.15 13.65
N TYR A 31 -0.16 2.84 12.64
CA TYR A 31 -0.39 4.27 12.45
C TYR A 31 -1.52 4.46 11.45
N LEU A 32 -2.44 5.34 11.78
CA LEU A 32 -3.76 5.45 11.17
C LEU A 32 -4.02 6.92 10.82
N SER A 33 -4.05 7.21 9.52
CA SER A 33 -3.93 8.59 9.01
C SER A 33 -5.24 9.36 8.89
N THR A 34 -6.37 8.81 9.37
CA THR A 34 -7.68 9.48 9.22
C THR A 34 -8.63 9.17 10.39
N ASP A 35 -9.45 10.16 10.77
CA ASP A 35 -10.46 10.09 11.83
C ASP A 35 -11.38 8.86 11.68
N TRP A 36 -11.54 8.12 12.78
CA TRP A 36 -12.48 6.99 12.90
C TRP A 36 -13.94 7.36 12.59
N ASN A 37 -14.30 8.64 12.63
CA ASN A 37 -15.60 9.17 12.20
C ASN A 37 -15.92 8.89 10.73
N GLU A 38 -14.91 8.78 9.84
CA GLU A 38 -15.10 8.48 8.40
C GLU A 38 -15.97 7.24 8.16
N ARG A 39 -15.87 6.22 9.03
CA ARG A 39 -16.66 4.98 8.95
C ARG A 39 -18.17 5.23 8.88
N ARG A 40 -18.66 6.37 9.39
CA ARG A 40 -20.08 6.76 9.34
C ARG A 40 -20.56 7.19 7.95
N LYS A 41 -19.66 7.64 7.08
CA LYS A 41 -20.01 8.18 5.74
C LYS A 41 -20.45 7.10 4.75
N CYS A 42 -20.24 5.83 5.08
CA CYS A 42 -20.47 4.69 4.20
C CYS A 42 -21.53 3.73 4.76
N CYS A 43 -22.80 4.14 4.71
CA CYS A 43 -23.93 3.32 5.12
C CYS A 43 -24.27 2.24 4.05
N GLY A 44 -23.69 1.04 4.17
CA GLY A 44 -23.94 -0.10 3.28
C GLY A 44 -23.60 -1.46 3.90
N GLN A 45 -23.94 -2.56 3.22
CA GLN A 45 -23.70 -3.94 3.71
C GLN A 45 -22.26 -4.45 3.49
N VAL A 46 -21.45 -3.78 2.68
CA VAL A 46 -20.05 -4.15 2.43
C VAL A 46 -19.14 -3.35 3.35
N ALA A 47 -18.12 -3.99 3.93
CA ALA A 47 -17.08 -3.31 4.70
C ALA A 47 -16.34 -2.29 3.81
N THR A 48 -16.62 -1.02 4.02
CA THR A 48 -16.02 0.09 3.26
C THR A 48 -14.75 0.57 3.92
N PHE A 49 -13.67 0.62 3.14
CA PHE A 49 -12.38 1.09 3.62
C PHE A 49 -12.17 2.59 3.38
N PHE A 50 -11.50 3.22 4.34
CA PHE A 50 -11.06 4.61 4.36
C PHE A 50 -9.58 4.67 4.81
N GLY A 51 -9.02 5.87 4.99
CA GLY A 51 -7.60 6.09 5.28
C GLY A 51 -6.78 6.47 4.04
N THR A 52 -5.53 6.92 4.25
CA THR A 52 -4.58 7.28 3.18
C THR A 52 -3.43 6.27 3.10
N GLY A 53 -2.60 6.39 2.05
CA GLY A 53 -1.35 5.64 1.90
C GLY A 53 -0.26 5.95 2.93
N GLU A 54 -0.54 6.82 3.90
CA GLU A 54 0.33 7.09 5.05
C GLU A 54 0.10 6.11 6.21
N CYS A 55 -0.99 5.34 6.19
CA CYS A 55 -1.21 4.24 7.12
C CYS A 55 -0.08 3.18 7.01
N PHE A 56 0.28 2.57 8.14
CA PHE A 56 1.20 1.43 8.19
C PHE A 56 0.97 0.58 9.42
N VAL A 57 1.28 -0.72 9.34
CA VAL A 57 1.31 -1.63 10.50
C VAL A 57 2.75 -1.91 10.91
N PHE A 58 2.98 -2.23 12.18
CA PHE A 58 4.33 -2.43 12.72
C PHE A 58 4.36 -3.45 13.87
N THR A 59 5.49 -4.12 14.05
CA THR A 59 5.80 -4.91 15.25
C THR A 59 6.78 -4.15 16.14
N VAL A 60 6.85 -4.55 17.41
CA VAL A 60 7.81 -4.04 18.41
C VAL A 60 8.46 -5.19 19.18
N GLN A 61 7.74 -6.28 19.42
CA GLN A 61 8.27 -7.53 20.00
C GLN A 61 7.73 -8.76 19.25
N PRO A 62 8.58 -9.75 18.90
CA PRO A 62 9.97 -9.93 19.36
C PRO A 62 10.99 -8.99 18.67
N GLU A 63 10.72 -8.58 17.44
CA GLU A 63 11.57 -7.67 16.65
C GLU A 63 10.72 -6.51 16.10
N MET A 64 11.37 -5.37 15.82
CA MET A 64 10.71 -4.14 15.37
C MET A 64 10.77 -4.00 13.85
N GLU A 65 9.68 -4.37 13.17
CA GLU A 65 9.50 -4.19 11.73
C GLU A 65 8.36 -3.22 11.43
N ARG A 66 8.38 -2.60 10.24
CA ARG A 66 7.35 -1.64 9.79
C ARG A 66 6.95 -1.93 8.34
N TYR A 67 5.68 -2.21 8.13
CA TYR A 67 5.09 -2.54 6.83
C TYR A 67 4.29 -1.33 6.33
N GLU A 68 4.94 -0.54 5.49
CA GLU A 68 4.38 0.63 4.82
C GLU A 68 3.54 0.24 3.60
N TRP A 69 2.69 1.16 3.12
CA TRP A 69 1.92 0.95 1.90
C TRP A 69 2.82 0.57 0.70
N VAL A 70 2.54 -0.59 0.09
CA VAL A 70 3.43 -1.30 -0.87
C VAL A 70 3.87 -0.44 -2.06
N VAL A 71 3.01 0.50 -2.47
CA VAL A 71 3.22 1.42 -3.60
C VAL A 71 4.45 2.31 -3.41
N VAL A 72 4.84 2.60 -2.16
CA VAL A 72 5.98 3.49 -1.84
C VAL A 72 7.34 2.85 -2.17
N ARG A 73 7.43 1.51 -2.32
CA ARG A 73 8.73 0.80 -2.35
C ARG A 73 9.09 0.03 -3.63
N LYS A 74 8.20 -0.11 -4.64
CA LYS A 74 8.46 -0.93 -5.85
C LYS A 74 8.13 -0.24 -7.19
N PRO A 75 8.87 0.81 -7.61
CA PRO A 75 8.73 1.38 -8.96
C PRO A 75 9.09 0.40 -10.09
N GLU A 76 9.92 -0.62 -9.83
CA GLU A 76 10.33 -1.61 -10.84
C GLU A 76 9.27 -2.65 -11.24
N MET A 77 8.16 -2.79 -10.50
CA MET A 77 7.09 -3.73 -10.89
C MET A 77 6.31 -3.29 -12.14
N VAL A 78 6.56 -2.08 -12.67
CA VAL A 78 5.99 -1.60 -13.95
C VAL A 78 6.85 -2.08 -15.16
N LYS A 79 7.37 -3.31 -15.11
CA LYS A 79 8.14 -3.92 -16.20
C LYS A 79 7.28 -4.87 -17.03
N VAL A 80 6.67 -4.28 -18.07
CA VAL A 80 6.28 -4.89 -19.36
C VAL A 80 5.65 -6.29 -19.27
N ALA A 81 4.31 -6.34 -19.34
CA ALA A 81 3.62 -7.58 -19.66
C ALA A 81 4.11 -8.12 -21.02
N PRO A 82 4.47 -9.42 -21.13
CA PRO A 82 4.97 -9.98 -22.38
C PRO A 82 3.88 -9.89 -23.47
N PRO A 83 4.26 -9.60 -24.73
CA PRO A 83 3.29 -9.49 -25.82
C PRO A 83 2.56 -10.81 -26.00
N SER A 84 1.23 -10.75 -26.04
CA SER A 84 0.38 -11.94 -26.15
C SER A 84 0.72 -12.76 -27.40
N PRO A 85 0.74 -14.10 -27.30
CA PRO A 85 1.10 -14.95 -28.44
C PRO A 85 0.06 -14.75 -29.55
N ARG A 86 0.50 -14.18 -30.69
CA ARG A 86 -0.34 -13.92 -31.86
C ARG A 86 -1.07 -15.21 -32.27
N SER A 87 -2.37 -15.10 -32.49
CA SER A 87 -3.20 -16.20 -32.98
C SER A 87 -2.66 -16.75 -34.30
N ARG A 88 -2.52 -18.08 -34.38
CA ARG A 88 -2.12 -18.77 -35.61
C ARG A 88 -3.11 -18.42 -36.75
N PRO A 89 -2.63 -17.98 -37.93
CA PRO A 89 -3.45 -18.01 -39.13
C PRO A 89 -3.91 -19.45 -39.42
N ARG A 90 -5.18 -19.63 -39.77
CA ARG A 90 -5.67 -20.92 -40.29
C ARG A 90 -5.08 -21.15 -41.67
N SER A 91 -4.47 -22.31 -41.88
CA SER A 91 -3.98 -22.74 -43.19
C SER A 91 -5.14 -23.09 -44.11
N TYR A 92 -5.32 -22.31 -45.18
CA TYR A 92 -6.05 -22.72 -46.38
C TYR A 92 -5.09 -22.69 -47.56
N SER A 93 -5.03 -23.79 -48.30
CA SER A 93 -4.20 -23.97 -49.49
C SER A 93 -4.92 -23.49 -50.74
N HIS A 94 -4.20 -22.89 -51.69
CA HIS A 94 -4.41 -22.99 -53.16
C HIS A 94 -3.28 -22.26 -53.94
N GLY A 95 -2.93 -22.77 -55.12
CA GLY A 95 -2.51 -21.92 -56.27
C GLY A 95 -1.06 -21.39 -56.41
N SER A 96 -0.17 -22.22 -56.96
CA SER A 96 0.76 -21.91 -58.07
C SER A 96 1.48 -20.54 -58.26
N ARG A 97 2.83 -20.63 -58.31
CA ARG A 97 3.76 -20.15 -59.39
C ARG A 97 4.26 -18.67 -59.51
N ILE A 98 5.60 -18.56 -59.42
CA ILE A 98 6.55 -17.85 -60.36
C ILE A 98 6.95 -16.35 -60.13
N ALA A 99 8.23 -16.18 -59.77
CA ALA A 99 9.28 -15.20 -60.18
C ALA A 99 9.26 -13.65 -59.89
N LEU A 100 10.35 -13.20 -59.22
CA LEU A 100 11.21 -12.00 -59.48
C LEU A 100 10.62 -10.56 -59.41
N PRO A 101 11.45 -9.48 -59.38
CA PRO A 101 12.65 -9.15 -58.57
C PRO A 101 12.49 -7.79 -57.80
N PRO A 102 13.50 -7.17 -57.14
CA PRO A 102 13.29 -6.13 -56.11
C PRO A 102 13.64 -4.68 -56.49
N LEU A 103 13.21 -3.71 -55.65
CA LEU A 103 13.71 -2.32 -55.63
C LEU A 103 14.00 -1.78 -54.20
N ARG A 104 14.99 -0.87 -54.13
CA ARG A 104 15.41 0.00 -53.00
C ARG A 104 14.94 1.46 -53.31
N PRO A 105 15.17 2.53 -52.49
CA PRO A 105 16.00 2.63 -51.26
C PRO A 105 15.37 3.39 -50.06
N HIS A 106 16.12 3.48 -48.96
CA HIS A 106 16.02 4.54 -47.94
C HIS A 106 17.39 5.23 -47.78
N SER A 107 17.41 6.48 -47.31
CA SER A 107 18.60 7.33 -47.17
C SER A 107 19.02 7.59 -45.70
N SER A 108 20.25 8.08 -45.53
CA SER A 108 20.90 8.58 -44.30
C SER A 108 20.16 9.75 -43.62
N SER A 109 20.49 10.23 -42.40
CA SER A 109 21.72 10.16 -41.56
C SER A 109 21.35 10.08 -40.04
N MET A 110 22.20 9.69 -39.06
CA MET A 110 23.39 10.36 -38.45
C MET A 110 23.16 11.86 -38.13
N SER A 111 23.65 12.48 -37.02
CA SER A 111 24.64 12.14 -35.97
C SER A 111 24.22 12.83 -34.64
N SER A 112 24.88 12.86 -33.45
CA SER A 112 26.10 12.26 -32.83
C SER A 112 26.07 12.55 -31.29
N ALA A 113 26.95 11.92 -30.48
CA ALA A 113 27.22 12.29 -29.07
C ALA A 113 28.62 12.93 -28.90
N PRO A 114 28.92 13.57 -27.74
CA PRO A 114 30.25 13.48 -27.13
C PRO A 114 30.22 13.18 -25.61
N SER A 115 31.38 13.24 -24.93
CA SER A 115 31.72 12.46 -23.72
C SER A 115 32.19 13.24 -22.48
N SER A 116 32.43 12.50 -21.39
CA SER A 116 32.80 12.90 -20.01
C SER A 116 34.09 13.74 -19.85
N PRO A 117 34.36 14.25 -18.62
CA PRO A 117 35.33 13.56 -17.75
C PRO A 117 34.86 13.35 -16.29
N SER A 118 35.78 12.91 -15.42
CA SER A 118 35.54 12.43 -14.04
C SER A 118 36.29 13.23 -12.97
N GLU A 119 35.73 13.34 -11.76
CA GLU A 119 36.51 13.62 -10.53
C GLU A 119 35.78 13.09 -9.28
N SER A 120 36.46 13.02 -8.13
CA SER A 120 36.01 12.26 -6.95
C SER A 120 36.11 13.02 -5.63
N SER A 121 35.07 12.99 -4.80
CA SER A 121 35.16 13.36 -3.38
C SER A 121 34.04 12.71 -2.54
N ASN A 122 34.36 12.32 -1.30
CA ASN A 122 33.41 11.73 -0.34
C ASN A 122 33.07 12.71 0.78
N PHE A 123 31.98 13.47 0.66
CA PHE A 123 31.43 14.26 1.78
C PHE A 123 29.89 14.29 1.76
N LEU A 124 29.29 14.14 2.93
CA LEU A 124 27.85 14.20 3.15
C LEU A 124 27.40 15.66 3.34
N THR A 125 26.70 16.22 2.35
CA THR A 125 25.99 17.50 2.49
C THR A 125 24.62 17.39 1.80
N VAL A 126 23.55 17.61 2.55
CA VAL A 126 22.19 17.71 2.00
C VAL A 126 21.87 19.20 1.78
N PRO A 127 21.60 19.67 0.56
CA PRO A 127 21.14 21.04 0.33
C PRO A 127 19.72 21.23 0.87
N MET A 128 19.54 22.12 1.83
CA MET A 128 18.22 22.43 2.41
C MET A 128 17.58 23.63 1.73
N GLU A 129 16.98 23.41 0.56
CA GLU A 129 16.10 24.38 -0.11
C GLU A 129 14.74 23.75 -0.43
N GLY A 130 13.66 24.25 0.18
CA GLY A 130 12.31 23.74 -0.06
C GLY A 130 11.27 24.23 0.95
N ASN A 131 10.42 25.17 0.51
CA ASN A 131 9.27 25.73 1.22
C ASN A 131 8.44 24.67 2.00
N PRO A 132 8.18 24.85 3.31
CA PRO A 132 7.55 23.83 4.18
C PRO A 132 6.11 23.43 3.82
N SER A 133 5.45 24.12 2.89
CA SER A 133 4.10 23.78 2.43
C SER A 133 4.05 22.73 1.31
N ARG A 134 5.20 22.20 0.84
CA ARG A 134 5.25 21.23 -0.27
C ARG A 134 5.40 19.79 0.23
N LEU A 135 4.30 19.24 0.78
CA LEU A 135 4.12 17.78 0.87
C LEU A 135 4.43 17.14 -0.50
N SER A 136 5.09 15.98 -0.50
CA SER A 136 5.57 15.38 -1.75
C SER A 136 4.38 15.08 -2.69
N PRO A 137 4.53 15.22 -4.02
CA PRO A 137 3.42 15.01 -4.96
C PRO A 137 2.87 13.57 -4.92
N PHE A 138 3.63 12.62 -4.37
CA PHE A 138 3.21 11.23 -4.15
C PHE A 138 2.22 11.05 -3.00
N LEU A 139 2.03 12.05 -2.13
CA LEU A 139 0.99 12.06 -1.09
C LEU A 139 -0.36 12.62 -1.61
N SER A 140 -0.37 13.30 -2.75
CA SER A 140 -1.59 13.87 -3.37
C SER A 140 -2.41 12.83 -4.16
N VAL A 141 -2.64 11.65 -3.57
CA VAL A 141 -3.24 10.51 -4.29
C VAL A 141 -4.76 10.59 -4.33
N ARG A 142 -5.31 10.99 -5.48
CA ARG A 142 -6.71 10.67 -5.84
C ARG A 142 -6.86 9.70 -7.00
N HIS A 143 -5.78 9.31 -7.70
CA HIS A 143 -5.87 8.37 -8.82
C HIS A 143 -4.53 7.69 -9.19
N PHE A 144 -4.03 6.77 -8.35
CA PHE A 144 -3.03 5.80 -8.82
C PHE A 144 -3.73 4.55 -9.38
N GLN A 145 -3.28 4.11 -10.56
CA GLN A 145 -3.83 2.93 -11.23
C GLN A 145 -3.17 1.66 -10.68
N LEU A 146 -3.63 1.23 -9.51
CA LEU A 146 -3.01 0.14 -8.73
C LEU A 146 -3.11 -1.22 -9.45
N PRO A 147 -2.11 -2.12 -9.29
CA PRO A 147 -2.14 -3.46 -9.88
C PRO A 147 -3.23 -4.37 -9.29
N SER A 148 -3.71 -4.06 -8.07
CA SER A 148 -4.87 -4.69 -7.45
C SER A 148 -5.80 -3.63 -6.86
N LYS A 149 -7.11 -3.79 -7.01
CA LYS A 149 -8.14 -2.85 -6.49
C LYS A 149 -8.22 -2.83 -4.96
N THR A 150 -7.67 -3.85 -4.31
CA THR A 150 -7.65 -4.07 -2.87
C THR A 150 -6.54 -3.32 -2.15
N ALA A 151 -5.49 -2.88 -2.87
CA ALA A 151 -4.28 -2.28 -2.30
C ALA A 151 -4.48 -0.86 -1.71
N SER A 152 -5.71 -0.44 -1.40
CA SER A 152 -6.04 0.78 -0.67
C SER A 152 -7.04 0.50 0.47
N MET A 153 -7.05 -0.72 1.00
CA MET A 153 -7.93 -1.14 2.09
C MET A 153 -7.28 -0.84 3.45
N PHE A 154 -7.07 0.44 3.77
CA PHE A 154 -6.28 0.83 4.94
C PHE A 154 -7.02 0.65 6.28
N MET A 155 -8.22 1.21 6.42
CA MET A 155 -8.99 1.22 7.68
C MET A 155 -10.47 0.91 7.40
N SER A 156 -11.14 0.13 8.25
CA SER A 156 -12.59 -0.10 8.22
C SER A 156 -13.11 -0.36 9.63
N GLY A 157 -14.34 0.04 9.95
CA GLY A 157 -14.92 -0.15 11.28
C GLY A 157 -16.44 -0.16 11.27
N ASN A 158 -17.04 -1.08 12.03
CA ASN A 158 -18.50 -1.19 12.18
C ASN A 158 -18.85 -1.61 13.62
N SER A 159 -20.08 -2.11 13.86
CA SER A 159 -20.53 -2.53 15.20
C SER A 159 -19.90 -3.83 15.70
N GLN A 160 -19.32 -4.65 14.82
CA GLN A 160 -18.73 -5.97 15.12
C GLN A 160 -17.23 -5.90 15.43
N GLY A 161 -16.57 -4.77 15.18
CA GLY A 161 -15.12 -4.65 15.29
C GLY A 161 -14.53 -3.60 14.36
N PHE A 162 -13.21 -3.62 14.20
CA PHE A 162 -12.48 -2.83 13.20
C PHE A 162 -11.37 -3.64 12.53
N ILE A 163 -11.05 -3.26 11.29
CA ILE A 163 -10.04 -3.89 10.43
C ILE A 163 -9.04 -2.82 9.99
N ILE A 164 -7.76 -3.14 10.03
CA ILE A 164 -6.66 -2.34 9.50
C ILE A 164 -5.87 -3.23 8.52
N GLY A 165 -5.70 -2.76 7.28
CA GLY A 165 -5.07 -3.49 6.18
C GLY A 165 -5.91 -4.65 5.64
N GLY A 166 -6.41 -4.52 4.41
CA GLY A 166 -7.18 -5.55 3.71
C GLY A 166 -6.59 -5.97 2.36
N GLY A 167 -7.32 -6.86 1.66
CA GLY A 167 -6.90 -7.49 0.42
C GLY A 167 -6.11 -8.77 0.67
N GLY A 168 -6.53 -9.90 0.09
CA GLY A 168 -5.96 -11.24 0.34
C GLY A 168 -6.23 -11.82 1.73
N GLY A 169 -6.23 -10.98 2.76
CA GLY A 169 -6.51 -11.28 4.17
C GLY A 169 -6.67 -9.98 4.96
N GLN A 170 -6.47 -10.02 6.28
CA GLN A 170 -6.57 -8.86 7.18
C GLN A 170 -5.30 -8.69 8.03
N ALA A 171 -4.56 -7.58 7.86
CA ALA A 171 -3.34 -7.36 8.64
C ALA A 171 -3.62 -7.29 10.15
N LEU A 172 -4.74 -6.68 10.52
CA LEU A 172 -5.25 -6.66 11.88
C LEU A 172 -6.78 -6.55 11.87
N ASN A 173 -7.48 -7.42 12.59
CA ASN A 173 -8.92 -7.37 12.82
C ASN A 173 -9.21 -7.57 14.31
N ILE A 174 -9.94 -6.65 14.94
CA ILE A 174 -10.25 -6.65 16.38
C ILE A 174 -11.76 -6.73 16.59
N ASP A 175 -12.20 -7.53 17.56
CA ASP A 175 -13.60 -7.79 17.88
C ASP A 175 -14.37 -6.60 18.52
N ALA A 176 -15.67 -6.78 18.71
CA ALA A 176 -16.56 -5.76 19.28
C ALA A 176 -16.31 -5.46 20.77
N ASP A 177 -15.61 -6.34 21.49
CA ASP A 177 -15.34 -6.21 22.92
C ASP A 177 -13.90 -5.76 23.23
N LEU A 178 -13.07 -5.63 22.20
CA LEU A 178 -11.65 -5.30 22.21
C LEU A 178 -10.84 -6.27 23.09
N ASN A 179 -11.14 -7.56 22.97
CA ASN A 179 -10.56 -8.65 23.76
C ASN A 179 -9.83 -9.68 22.88
N VAL A 180 -10.36 -9.98 21.70
CA VAL A 180 -9.79 -10.94 20.74
C VAL A 180 -9.49 -10.24 19.42
N GLY A 181 -8.41 -10.65 18.76
CA GLY A 181 -8.11 -10.21 17.41
C GLY A 181 -7.47 -11.30 16.55
N ARG A 182 -7.43 -11.03 15.25
CA ARG A 182 -6.79 -11.87 14.24
C ARG A 182 -5.82 -11.05 13.38
N THR A 183 -4.74 -11.66 12.91
CA THR A 183 -3.74 -11.07 12.01
C THR A 183 -3.33 -12.06 10.93
N GLU A 184 -3.24 -11.58 9.69
CA GLU A 184 -2.88 -12.31 8.47
C GLU A 184 -1.95 -11.48 7.60
N HIS A 185 -1.49 -12.05 6.49
CA HIS A 185 -0.97 -11.26 5.37
C HIS A 185 -2.08 -10.42 4.70
N CYS A 186 -1.75 -9.21 4.22
CA CYS A 186 -2.63 -8.46 3.33
C CYS A 186 -1.90 -7.73 2.17
N GLU A 187 -2.60 -7.57 1.05
CA GLU A 187 -2.13 -6.87 -0.16
C GLU A 187 -1.89 -5.36 0.07
N THR A 188 -2.50 -4.76 1.10
CA THR A 188 -2.35 -3.32 1.38
C THR A 188 -0.99 -2.97 2.00
N PHE A 189 -0.36 -3.88 2.76
CA PHE A 189 0.92 -3.62 3.44
C PHE A 189 2.04 -4.62 3.12
N ASP A 190 1.78 -5.72 2.39
CA ASP A 190 2.76 -6.79 2.11
C ASP A 190 3.35 -7.41 3.40
N ASN A 191 2.59 -7.34 4.50
CA ASN A 191 2.99 -7.81 5.83
C ASN A 191 2.83 -9.33 5.98
N PRO A 192 3.59 -10.00 6.86
CA PRO A 192 3.22 -11.30 7.44
C PRO A 192 2.21 -11.12 8.60
N PRO A 193 1.60 -12.20 9.13
CA PRO A 193 0.91 -12.14 10.42
C PRO A 193 1.80 -11.51 11.51
N LEU A 194 1.28 -10.51 12.23
CA LEU A 194 2.04 -9.69 13.18
C LEU A 194 2.39 -10.44 14.49
N CYS A 195 1.74 -11.57 14.74
CA CYS A 195 1.95 -12.47 15.87
C CYS A 195 1.38 -13.86 15.56
N GLU A 196 1.00 -14.63 16.59
CA GLU A 196 0.12 -15.79 16.43
C GLU A 196 -1.18 -15.36 15.73
N GLU A 197 -1.66 -16.11 14.71
CA GLU A 197 -2.80 -15.67 13.86
C GLU A 197 -4.00 -15.16 14.66
N ASN A 198 -4.39 -15.87 15.73
CA ASN A 198 -5.48 -15.49 16.63
C ASN A 198 -4.89 -15.21 18.01
N PHE A 199 -5.18 -14.04 18.57
CA PHE A 199 -4.56 -13.57 19.81
C PHE A 199 -5.58 -12.96 20.78
N HIS A 200 -5.24 -12.97 22.06
CA HIS A 200 -5.98 -12.27 23.11
C HIS A 200 -5.24 -10.99 23.51
N ILE A 201 -5.98 -9.89 23.64
CA ILE A 201 -5.48 -8.57 24.00
C ILE A 201 -5.31 -8.51 25.52
N GLN A 202 -4.12 -8.12 25.97
CA GLN A 202 -3.86 -7.77 27.37
C GLN A 202 -4.03 -6.26 27.58
N HIS A 203 -3.51 -5.46 26.65
CA HIS A 203 -3.67 -4.01 26.62
C HIS A 203 -3.89 -3.54 25.18
N LEU A 204 -4.76 -2.55 25.01
CA LEU A 204 -4.95 -1.79 23.77
C LEU A 204 -4.93 -0.31 24.15
N GLU A 205 -4.02 0.42 23.52
CA GLU A 205 -3.77 1.84 23.78
C GLU A 205 -3.85 2.63 22.47
N VAL A 206 -4.43 3.83 22.53
CA VAL A 206 -4.56 4.72 21.38
C VAL A 206 -4.08 6.11 21.78
N TRP A 207 -3.21 6.71 20.97
CA TRP A 207 -2.82 8.10 21.07
C TRP A 207 -3.27 8.81 19.80
N GLY A 208 -4.11 9.83 19.96
CA GLY A 208 -4.54 10.69 18.88
C GLY A 208 -3.99 12.10 19.04
N TYR A 209 -3.72 12.78 17.93
CA TYR A 209 -3.56 14.23 17.95
C TYR A 209 -4.92 14.89 17.67
N GLN A 210 -5.23 15.97 18.38
CA GLN A 210 -6.40 16.81 18.12
C GLN A 210 -5.91 18.15 17.59
N ASN A 211 -6.25 18.48 16.36
CA ASN A 211 -6.07 19.83 15.85
C ASN A 211 -7.04 20.77 16.59
N SER A 212 -6.48 21.74 17.31
CA SER A 212 -7.16 22.77 18.11
C SER A 212 -7.72 23.91 17.25
#